data_AF-A0A1F7WEF5-F1
#
_entry.id   AF-A0A1F7WEF5-F1
#
_cell.length_a   1.000
_cell.length_b   1.000
_cell.length_c   1.000
_cell.angle_alpha   90.00
_cell.angle_beta   90.00
_cell.angle_gamma   90.00
#
_symmetry.space_group_name_H-M   'P 1'
#
loop_
_entity.id
_entity.type
_entity.pdbx_description
1 polymer ?
#
loop_
_entity_poly.entity_id
_entity_poly.type
_entity_poly.pdbx_seq_one_letter_code
_entity_poly.pdbx_strand_id
1 'polypeptide(L)'
;MRVLVVEDKQSHCESAKETLSGHKLTVVKSFDEAMELMSQKIDEDNVQRLLVEAGFPTKPDSKNMERWSAYWKAHDEAEAKSVIPFPFEVVLTDMMMPMSEQMLAPGVFNPGEQVPYGFIIALKATLCGAKFVAMVTDTNHHKGAMSAAIDHLGGASYHDGFKPNFVVNGARVMFVHTPFVEDPALGVKCYNCVGGTACGYCRTPLTAEGKCPRAKGDAAHSKPCHVCNGRGTHDTTVHERKDWGKVLADLTA
;
A
#
# COMPACT_ATOMS: atom_id res chain seq x y z
N MET A 1 -12.88 11.38 -3.67
CA MET A 1 -12.61 10.27 -4.63
C MET A 1 -13.01 8.95 -4.00
N ARG A 2 -13.22 7.91 -4.82
CA ARG A 2 -13.38 6.52 -4.35
C ARG A 2 -12.03 5.81 -4.40
N VAL A 3 -11.51 5.45 -3.23
CA VAL A 3 -10.14 4.95 -3.04
C VAL A 3 -10.17 3.52 -2.51
N LEU A 4 -9.44 2.63 -3.16
CA LEU A 4 -9.14 1.29 -2.67
C LEU A 4 -7.70 1.27 -2.14
N VAL A 5 -7.53 0.86 -0.88
CA VAL A 5 -6.22 0.58 -0.28
C VAL A 5 -6.08 -0.93 -0.07
N VAL A 6 -4.96 -1.49 -0.52
CA VAL A 6 -4.61 -2.91 -0.35
C VAL A 6 -3.37 -2.99 0.53
N GLU A 7 -3.55 -3.37 1.80
CA GLU A 7 -2.51 -3.28 2.83
C GLU A 7 -2.82 -4.28 3.96
N ASP A 8 -1.86 -5.14 4.30
CA ASP A 8 -2.05 -6.19 5.29
C ASP A 8 -1.70 -5.73 6.72
N LYS A 9 -0.76 -4.78 6.88
CA LYS A 9 -0.32 -4.32 8.20
C LYS A 9 -1.34 -3.37 8.82
N GLN A 10 -1.75 -3.71 10.04
CA GLN A 10 -2.78 -2.98 10.78
C GLN A 10 -2.42 -1.49 11.00
N SER A 11 -1.16 -1.19 11.33
CA SER A 11 -0.69 0.19 11.54
C SER A 11 -0.82 1.05 10.28
N HIS A 12 -0.53 0.48 9.11
CA HIS A 12 -0.67 1.14 7.81
C HIS A 12 -2.14 1.24 7.35
N CYS A 13 -2.98 0.27 7.71
CA CYS A 13 -4.43 0.36 7.53
C CYS A 13 -5.03 1.52 8.34
N GLU A 14 -4.57 1.70 9.57
CA GLU A 14 -5.01 2.79 10.45
C GLU A 14 -4.56 4.14 9.91
N SER A 15 -3.30 4.27 9.48
CA SER A 15 -2.84 5.51 8.86
C SER A 15 -3.55 5.80 7.54
N ALA A 16 -3.96 4.79 6.76
CA ALA A 16 -4.78 5.00 5.57
C ALA A 16 -6.13 5.65 5.93
N LYS A 17 -6.81 5.14 6.96
CA LYS A 17 -8.10 5.70 7.41
C LYS A 17 -7.96 7.13 7.93
N GLU A 18 -6.87 7.41 8.63
CA GLU A 18 -6.57 8.75 9.17
C GLU A 18 -6.25 9.75 8.05
N THR A 19 -5.22 9.44 7.25
CA THR A 19 -4.67 10.35 6.23
C THR A 19 -5.56 10.49 5.00
N LEU A 20 -6.50 9.56 4.76
CA LEU A 20 -7.46 9.61 3.64
C LEU A 20 -8.91 9.87 4.10
N SER A 21 -9.12 10.39 5.32
CA SER A 21 -10.44 10.60 5.92
C SER A 21 -11.41 11.47 5.10
N GLY A 22 -10.90 12.31 4.18
CA GLY A 22 -11.71 13.09 3.23
C GLY A 22 -12.24 12.32 2.00
N HIS A 23 -11.95 11.02 1.88
CA HIS A 23 -12.28 10.19 0.71
C HIS A 23 -13.21 9.02 1.07
N LYS A 24 -13.94 8.50 0.07
CA LYS A 24 -14.69 7.24 0.24
C LYS A 24 -13.69 6.08 0.14
N LEU A 25 -13.32 5.54 1.29
CA LEU A 25 -12.25 4.56 1.43
C LEU A 25 -12.79 3.12 1.55
N THR A 26 -12.18 2.20 0.81
CA THR A 26 -12.27 0.75 1.03
C THR A 26 -10.86 0.23 1.30
N VAL A 27 -10.69 -0.51 2.39
CA VAL A 27 -9.40 -1.14 2.73
C VAL A 27 -9.60 -2.65 2.71
N VAL A 28 -8.74 -3.34 1.98
CA VAL A 28 -8.64 -4.81 1.96
C VAL A 28 -7.23 -5.24 2.35
N LYS A 29 -7.10 -6.44 2.91
CA LYS A 29 -5.89 -6.91 3.57
C LYS A 29 -5.17 -8.03 2.85
N SER A 30 -5.74 -8.56 1.76
CA SER A 30 -5.15 -9.65 1.01
C SER A 30 -5.17 -9.42 -0.49
N PHE A 31 -4.30 -10.16 -1.18
CA PHE A 31 -4.31 -10.23 -2.64
C PHE A 31 -5.65 -10.73 -3.18
N ASP A 32 -6.25 -11.73 -2.53
CA ASP A 32 -7.50 -12.36 -2.98
C ASP A 32 -8.68 -11.38 -2.89
N GLU A 33 -8.82 -10.65 -1.78
CA GLU A 33 -9.85 -9.62 -1.61
C GLU A 33 -9.69 -8.51 -2.68
N ALA A 34 -8.44 -8.11 -2.98
CA ALA A 34 -8.18 -7.14 -4.03
C ALA A 34 -8.59 -7.68 -5.42
N MET A 35 -8.27 -8.94 -5.74
CA MET A 35 -8.66 -9.56 -7.01
C MET A 35 -10.16 -9.75 -7.14
N GLU A 36 -10.87 -10.07 -6.06
CA GLU A 36 -12.33 -10.14 -6.03
C GLU A 36 -12.95 -8.78 -6.38
N LEU A 37 -12.45 -7.69 -5.79
CA LEU A 37 -12.93 -6.33 -6.09
C LEU A 37 -12.60 -5.88 -7.53
N MET A 38 -11.49 -6.38 -8.10
CA MET A 38 -11.05 -6.10 -9.47
C MET A 38 -11.56 -7.11 -10.50
N SER A 39 -12.38 -8.07 -10.08
CA SER A 39 -13.07 -8.98 -11.00
C SER A 39 -14.06 -8.19 -11.87
N GLN A 40 -14.15 -8.58 -13.14
CA GLN A 40 -15.12 -7.97 -14.04
C GLN A 40 -16.52 -8.36 -13.58
N LYS A 41 -17.38 -7.36 -13.37
CA LYS A 41 -18.77 -7.58 -12.99
C LYS A 41 -19.66 -7.24 -14.18
N ILE A 42 -20.60 -8.12 -14.48
CA ILE A 42 -21.55 -7.98 -15.58
C ILE A 42 -22.93 -7.77 -14.97
N ASP A 43 -23.68 -6.81 -15.51
CA ASP A 43 -25.09 -6.63 -15.21
C ASP A 43 -25.91 -7.66 -16.01
N GLU A 44 -26.11 -8.84 -15.41
CA GLU A 44 -26.84 -9.97 -16.01
C GLU A 44 -28.26 -9.61 -16.44
N ASP A 45 -28.93 -8.73 -15.68
CA ASP A 45 -30.28 -8.27 -16.01
C ASP A 45 -30.25 -7.42 -17.29
N ASN A 46 -29.23 -6.57 -17.45
CA ASN A 46 -29.03 -5.82 -18.67
C ASN A 46 -28.63 -6.71 -19.85
N VAL A 47 -27.78 -7.72 -19.64
CA VAL A 47 -27.43 -8.72 -20.68
C VAL A 47 -28.70 -9.40 -21.18
N GLN A 48 -29.53 -9.89 -20.26
CA GLN A 48 -30.77 -10.55 -20.60
C GLN A 48 -31.73 -9.63 -21.35
N ARG A 49 -31.85 -8.35 -20.94
CA ARG A 49 -32.63 -7.34 -21.67
C ARG A 49 -32.13 -7.17 -23.12
N LEU A 50 -30.83 -7.00 -23.31
CA LEU A 50 -30.23 -6.82 -24.64
C LEU A 50 -30.38 -8.07 -25.53
N LEU A 51 -30.29 -9.27 -24.95
CA LEU A 51 -30.56 -10.52 -25.66
C LEU A 51 -32.01 -10.63 -26.13
N VAL A 52 -32.97 -10.24 -25.27
CA VAL A 52 -34.39 -10.19 -25.64
C VAL A 52 -34.62 -9.22 -26.80
N GLU A 53 -34.02 -8.02 -26.75
CA GLU A 53 -34.09 -7.02 -27.83
C GLU A 53 -33.48 -7.53 -29.14
N ALA A 54 -32.42 -8.35 -29.06
CA ALA A 54 -31.80 -9.00 -30.21
C ALA A 54 -32.58 -10.22 -30.75
N GLY A 55 -33.74 -10.56 -30.16
CA GLY A 55 -34.57 -11.68 -30.59
C GLY A 55 -34.20 -13.04 -29.97
N PHE A 56 -33.44 -13.03 -28.87
CA PHE A 56 -33.00 -14.20 -28.11
C PHE A 56 -33.53 -14.19 -26.66
N PRO A 57 -34.84 -14.36 -26.43
CA PRO A 57 -35.38 -14.38 -25.06
C PRO A 57 -34.90 -15.57 -24.23
N THR A 58 -34.47 -16.65 -24.90
CA THR A 58 -33.87 -17.84 -24.28
C THR A 58 -32.74 -18.36 -25.16
N LYS A 59 -31.83 -19.11 -24.54
CA LYS A 59 -30.72 -19.76 -25.23
C LYS A 59 -31.24 -20.80 -26.25
N PRO A 60 -30.84 -20.72 -27.53
CA PRO A 60 -31.32 -21.63 -28.57
C PRO A 60 -30.71 -23.04 -28.44
N ASP A 61 -31.29 -24.02 -29.13
CA ASP A 61 -30.72 -25.38 -29.24
C ASP A 61 -29.39 -25.34 -30.01
N SER A 62 -28.35 -25.98 -29.47
CA SER A 62 -27.02 -26.09 -30.08
C SER A 62 -27.02 -26.82 -31.42
N LYS A 63 -28.07 -27.60 -31.74
CA LYS A 63 -28.21 -28.27 -33.04
C LYS A 63 -28.49 -27.28 -34.18
N ASN A 64 -29.06 -26.11 -33.88
CA ASN A 64 -29.21 -25.04 -34.87
C ASN A 64 -27.96 -24.15 -34.82
N MET A 65 -26.90 -24.59 -35.50
CA MET A 65 -25.58 -23.95 -35.46
C MET A 65 -25.60 -22.48 -35.87
N GLU A 66 -26.43 -22.11 -36.85
CA GLU A 66 -26.56 -20.73 -37.30
C GLU A 66 -27.15 -19.85 -36.19
N ARG A 67 -28.29 -20.27 -35.61
CA ARG A 67 -28.93 -19.54 -34.51
C ARG A 67 -28.08 -19.54 -33.24
N TRP A 68 -27.38 -20.64 -32.96
CA TRP A 68 -26.45 -20.76 -31.83
C TRP A 68 -25.27 -19.80 -31.97
N SER A 69 -24.67 -19.71 -33.16
CA SER A 69 -23.59 -18.75 -33.42
C SER A 69 -24.06 -17.30 -33.31
N ALA A 70 -25.24 -16.99 -33.85
CA ALA A 70 -25.84 -15.66 -33.76
C ALA A 70 -26.14 -15.26 -32.29
N TYR A 71 -26.62 -16.20 -31.47
CA TYR A 71 -26.85 -15.99 -30.05
C TYR A 71 -25.58 -15.60 -29.32
N TRP A 72 -24.48 -16.34 -29.49
CA TRP A 72 -23.24 -16.06 -28.77
C TRP A 72 -22.60 -14.74 -29.19
N LYS A 73 -22.71 -14.38 -30.48
CA LYS A 73 -22.31 -13.05 -30.93
C LYS A 73 -23.12 -11.94 -30.22
N ALA A 74 -24.45 -12.09 -30.16
CA ALA A 74 -25.31 -11.14 -29.47
C ALA A 74 -25.02 -11.09 -27.95
N HIS A 75 -24.69 -12.25 -27.36
CA HIS A 75 -24.30 -12.38 -25.96
C HIS A 75 -23.00 -11.64 -25.66
N ASP A 76 -21.94 -11.86 -26.44
CA ASP A 76 -20.65 -11.18 -26.26
C ASP A 76 -20.82 -9.65 -26.39
N GLU A 77 -21.62 -9.20 -27.37
CA GLU A 77 -21.95 -7.78 -27.53
C GLU A 77 -22.77 -7.22 -26.36
N ALA A 78 -23.69 -8.01 -25.80
CA ALA A 78 -24.50 -7.63 -24.65
C ALA A 78 -23.68 -7.56 -23.37
N GLU A 79 -22.80 -8.53 -23.11
CA GLU A 79 -21.85 -8.52 -21.99
C GLU A 79 -20.93 -7.31 -22.05
N ALA A 80 -20.35 -7.02 -23.22
CA ALA A 80 -19.48 -5.86 -23.42
C ALA A 80 -20.18 -4.53 -23.11
N LYS A 81 -21.50 -4.43 -23.36
CA LYS A 81 -22.32 -3.25 -23.04
C LYS A 81 -22.84 -3.24 -21.60
N SER A 82 -22.71 -4.35 -20.88
CA SER A 82 -23.22 -4.56 -19.53
C SER A 82 -22.12 -4.66 -18.48
N VAL A 83 -20.87 -4.37 -18.86
CA VAL A 83 -19.77 -4.30 -17.91
C VAL A 83 -20.05 -3.20 -16.90
N ILE A 84 -20.14 -3.59 -15.63
CA ILE A 84 -20.28 -2.67 -14.50
C ILE A 84 -18.92 -1.97 -14.33
N PRO A 85 -18.87 -0.64 -14.43
CA PRO A 85 -17.61 0.09 -14.31
C PRO A 85 -16.94 -0.16 -12.96
N PHE A 86 -15.60 -0.28 -12.99
CA PHE A 86 -14.82 -0.41 -11.78
C PHE A 86 -15.08 0.79 -10.85
N PRO A 87 -15.48 0.55 -9.59
CA PRO A 87 -16.00 1.63 -8.75
C PRO A 87 -14.91 2.53 -8.17
N PHE A 88 -13.62 2.19 -8.29
CA PHE A 88 -12.54 2.96 -7.68
C PHE A 88 -11.81 3.82 -8.71
N GLU A 89 -11.57 5.08 -8.35
CA GLU A 89 -10.79 6.01 -9.16
C GLU A 89 -9.30 5.91 -8.83
N VAL A 90 -9.00 5.51 -7.60
CA VAL A 90 -7.65 5.40 -7.04
C VAL A 90 -7.45 4.02 -6.45
N VAL A 91 -6.31 3.40 -6.74
CA VAL A 91 -5.84 2.18 -6.07
C VAL A 91 -4.46 2.43 -5.48
N LEU A 92 -4.33 2.27 -4.16
CA LEU A 92 -3.06 2.35 -3.44
C LEU A 92 -2.77 0.97 -2.85
N THR A 93 -1.60 0.40 -3.08
CA THR A 93 -1.28 -0.96 -2.62
C THR A 93 0.08 -0.99 -1.95
N ASP A 94 0.23 -1.82 -0.92
CA ASP A 94 1.57 -2.23 -0.49
C ASP A 94 2.24 -3.03 -1.61
N MET A 95 3.57 -3.02 -1.62
CA MET A 95 4.36 -3.88 -2.49
C MET A 95 4.27 -5.34 -2.05
N MET A 96 4.45 -5.61 -0.76
CA MET A 96 4.55 -6.96 -0.20
C MET A 96 3.22 -7.36 0.43
N MET A 97 2.73 -8.55 0.13
CA MET A 97 1.50 -9.06 0.73
C MET A 97 1.69 -10.53 1.12
N PRO A 98 0.91 -11.05 2.08
CA PRO A 98 0.89 -12.47 2.36
C PRO A 98 0.61 -13.28 1.09
N MET A 99 1.33 -14.41 0.94
CA MET A 99 1.10 -15.34 -0.16
C MET A 99 -0.37 -15.80 -0.22
N SER A 100 -0.95 -15.86 -1.42
CA SER A 100 -2.32 -16.35 -1.63
C SER A 100 -2.33 -17.88 -1.71
N GLU A 101 -3.30 -18.50 -1.04
CA GLU A 101 -3.53 -19.95 -1.09
C GLU A 101 -4.31 -20.36 -2.36
N GLN A 102 -5.16 -19.49 -2.89
CA GLN A 102 -6.24 -19.88 -3.81
C GLN A 102 -5.77 -20.38 -5.18
N MET A 103 -4.62 -19.90 -5.64
CA MET A 103 -4.14 -20.12 -7.02
C MET A 103 -2.89 -21.01 -7.11
N LEU A 104 -2.38 -21.50 -5.97
CA LEU A 104 -1.12 -22.23 -5.92
C LEU A 104 -1.33 -23.74 -5.97
N ALA A 105 -0.41 -24.43 -6.63
CA ALA A 105 -0.35 -25.88 -6.59
C ALA A 105 -0.02 -26.36 -5.16
N PRO A 106 -0.46 -27.59 -4.78
CA PRO A 106 -0.07 -28.19 -3.52
C PRO A 106 1.45 -28.19 -3.33
N GLY A 107 1.93 -27.74 -2.17
CA GLY A 107 3.36 -27.71 -1.81
C GLY A 107 4.12 -26.44 -2.20
N VAL A 108 3.49 -25.49 -2.89
CA VAL A 108 4.08 -24.16 -3.19
C VAL A 108 3.73 -23.12 -2.12
N PHE A 109 2.54 -23.21 -1.55
CA PHE A 109 2.06 -22.25 -0.56
C PHE A 109 2.90 -22.23 0.71
N ASN A 110 3.32 -21.04 1.12
CA ASN A 110 4.05 -20.78 2.35
C ASN A 110 3.36 -19.65 3.15
N PRO A 111 2.63 -19.96 4.23
CA PRO A 111 1.78 -18.99 4.93
C PRO A 111 2.54 -17.85 5.63
N GLY A 112 3.86 -17.99 5.82
CA GLY A 112 4.70 -16.94 6.39
C GLY A 112 5.40 -16.07 5.34
N GLU A 113 5.26 -16.38 4.06
CA GLU A 113 5.98 -15.72 2.99
C GLU A 113 5.26 -14.47 2.49
N GLN A 114 6.04 -13.43 2.28
CA GLN A 114 5.60 -12.17 1.71
C GLN A 114 6.02 -12.13 0.24
N VAL A 115 5.07 -11.87 -0.64
CA VAL A 115 5.23 -11.87 -2.09
C VAL A 115 4.99 -10.45 -2.62
N PRO A 116 5.72 -9.98 -3.65
CA PRO A 116 5.56 -8.62 -4.19
C PRO A 116 4.28 -8.47 -5.04
N TYR A 117 3.12 -8.88 -4.52
CA TYR A 117 1.84 -8.85 -5.25
C TYR A 117 1.36 -7.43 -5.59
N GLY A 118 1.87 -6.41 -4.91
CA GLY A 118 1.54 -5.01 -5.19
C GLY A 118 1.74 -4.62 -6.66
N PHE A 119 2.74 -5.21 -7.34
CA PHE A 119 2.94 -4.99 -8.77
C PHE A 119 1.77 -5.47 -9.61
N ILE A 120 1.30 -6.69 -9.34
CA ILE A 120 0.18 -7.29 -10.08
C ILE A 120 -1.12 -6.55 -9.76
N ILE A 121 -1.35 -6.20 -8.49
CA ILE A 121 -2.50 -5.39 -8.06
C ILE A 121 -2.50 -4.04 -8.78
N ALA A 122 -1.37 -3.35 -8.84
CA ALA A 122 -1.26 -2.06 -9.51
C ALA A 122 -1.56 -2.15 -11.01
N LEU A 123 -0.98 -3.13 -11.72
CA LEU A 123 -1.23 -3.32 -13.15
C LEU A 123 -2.71 -3.68 -13.41
N LYS A 124 -3.27 -4.59 -12.61
CA LYS A 124 -4.68 -4.99 -12.71
C LYS A 124 -5.61 -3.79 -12.49
N ALA A 125 -5.32 -2.92 -11.53
CA ALA A 125 -6.10 -1.70 -11.31
C ALA A 125 -6.17 -0.81 -12.55
N THR A 126 -5.07 -0.67 -13.30
CA THR A 126 -5.08 0.11 -14.56
C THR A 126 -5.93 -0.54 -15.64
N LEU A 127 -5.93 -1.87 -15.74
CA LEU A 127 -6.79 -2.61 -16.68
C LEU A 127 -8.28 -2.48 -16.31
N CYS A 128 -8.58 -2.34 -15.03
CA CYS A 128 -9.92 -2.08 -14.53
C CYS A 128 -10.38 -0.63 -14.75
N GLY A 129 -9.50 0.27 -15.20
CA GLY A 129 -9.82 1.67 -15.46
C GLY A 129 -9.64 2.61 -14.26
N ALA A 130 -8.87 2.20 -13.24
CA ALA A 130 -8.42 3.14 -12.21
C ALA A 130 -7.63 4.27 -12.86
N LYS A 131 -7.87 5.53 -12.45
CA LYS A 131 -7.20 6.70 -13.03
C LYS A 131 -5.85 6.97 -12.39
N PHE A 132 -5.71 6.61 -11.13
CA PHE A 132 -4.54 6.86 -10.29
C PHE A 132 -4.17 5.58 -9.56
N VAL A 133 -2.93 5.15 -9.70
CA VAL A 133 -2.44 3.93 -9.05
C VAL A 133 -1.10 4.19 -8.36
N ALA A 134 -0.95 3.76 -7.12
CA ALA A 134 0.35 3.75 -6.46
C ALA A 134 0.66 2.40 -5.84
N MET A 135 1.87 1.91 -6.03
CA MET A 135 2.46 0.85 -5.21
C MET A 135 3.48 1.49 -4.28
N VAL A 136 3.33 1.26 -2.99
CA VAL A 136 4.10 1.91 -1.94
C VAL A 136 4.81 0.84 -1.14
N THR A 137 6.10 0.99 -0.85
CA THR A 137 6.83 0.05 0.01
C THR A 137 7.44 0.74 1.23
N ASP A 138 7.26 0.16 2.41
CA ASP A 138 7.98 0.53 3.64
C ASP A 138 9.34 -0.17 3.77
N THR A 139 9.69 -1.02 2.81
CA THR A 139 10.96 -1.73 2.80
C THR A 139 12.07 -0.79 2.33
N ASN A 140 13.11 -0.63 3.14
CA ASN A 140 14.31 0.11 2.77
C ASN A 140 15.00 -0.56 1.56
N HIS A 141 15.46 0.23 0.59
CA HIS A 141 16.09 -0.30 -0.62
C HIS A 141 17.38 -1.12 -0.37
N HIS A 142 18.09 -0.90 0.74
CA HIS A 142 19.24 -1.72 1.11
C HIS A 142 18.83 -3.05 1.78
N LYS A 143 17.53 -3.26 2.02
CA LYS A 143 17.00 -4.42 2.75
C LYS A 143 16.16 -5.37 1.90
N GLY A 144 15.89 -5.05 0.64
CA GLY A 144 15.09 -5.93 -0.22
C GLY A 144 15.40 -5.75 -1.71
N ALA A 145 15.62 -6.85 -2.43
CA ALA A 145 15.95 -6.83 -3.85
C ALA A 145 14.85 -6.16 -4.69
N MET A 146 13.58 -6.47 -4.43
CA MET A 146 12.46 -5.81 -5.11
C MET A 146 12.36 -4.33 -4.76
N SER A 147 12.60 -3.97 -3.49
CA SER A 147 12.64 -2.58 -3.06
C SER A 147 13.78 -1.81 -3.73
N ALA A 148 14.98 -2.38 -3.85
CA ALA A 148 16.09 -1.78 -4.59
C ALA A 148 15.78 -1.62 -6.08
N ALA A 149 15.08 -2.60 -6.68
CA ALA A 149 14.77 -2.57 -8.10
C ALA A 149 13.86 -1.40 -8.50
N ILE A 150 13.04 -0.86 -7.59
CA ILE A 150 12.14 0.26 -7.93
C ILE A 150 12.90 1.55 -8.23
N ASP A 151 14.14 1.72 -7.71
CA ASP A 151 15.00 2.88 -7.99
C ASP A 151 15.33 3.01 -9.51
N HIS A 152 15.20 1.92 -10.27
CA HIS A 152 15.38 1.94 -11.72
C HIS A 152 14.19 2.49 -12.50
N LEU A 153 13.03 2.68 -11.87
CA LEU A 153 11.82 3.23 -12.51
C LEU A 153 11.74 4.76 -12.40
N GLY A 154 12.71 5.37 -11.72
CA GLY A 154 12.75 6.80 -11.37
C GLY A 154 13.22 6.95 -9.93
N GLY A 155 13.57 8.17 -9.51
CA GLY A 155 13.88 8.43 -8.09
C GLY A 155 12.68 8.03 -7.23
N ALA A 156 12.78 6.91 -6.51
CA ALA A 156 11.67 6.34 -5.74
C ALA A 156 11.59 6.87 -4.31
N SER A 157 12.58 7.66 -3.90
CA SER A 157 12.65 8.33 -2.61
C SER A 157 11.92 9.68 -2.66
N TYR A 158 11.01 9.92 -1.72
CA TYR A 158 10.32 11.21 -1.61
C TYR A 158 11.33 12.34 -1.33
N HIS A 159 11.25 13.40 -2.13
CA HIS A 159 12.01 14.64 -1.97
C HIS A 159 11.18 15.84 -2.46
N ASP A 160 11.61 17.07 -2.18
CA ASP A 160 10.92 18.24 -2.71
C ASP A 160 10.92 18.23 -4.24
N GLY A 161 9.75 18.45 -4.86
CA GLY A 161 9.58 18.38 -6.31
C GLY A 161 9.52 16.96 -6.89
N PHE A 162 9.27 15.95 -6.06
CA PHE A 162 9.05 14.56 -6.45
C PHE A 162 7.97 14.43 -7.54
N LYS A 163 8.32 13.77 -8.66
CA LYS A 163 7.41 13.53 -9.81
C LYS A 163 7.60 12.16 -10.49
N PRO A 164 7.77 11.02 -9.80
CA PRO A 164 7.75 9.74 -10.49
C PRO A 164 6.30 9.37 -10.80
N ASN A 165 5.83 9.87 -11.94
CA ASN A 165 4.57 9.44 -12.51
C ASN A 165 4.89 8.93 -13.92
N PHE A 166 4.53 7.69 -14.19
CA PHE A 166 4.45 7.15 -15.55
C PHE A 166 3.00 6.81 -15.87
N VAL A 167 2.72 6.45 -17.12
CA VAL A 167 1.37 6.15 -17.58
C VAL A 167 1.27 4.70 -18.01
N VAL A 168 0.26 4.00 -17.51
CA VAL A 168 -0.08 2.63 -17.90
C VAL A 168 -1.58 2.58 -18.17
N ASN A 169 -1.99 2.16 -19.38
CA ASN A 169 -3.39 2.12 -19.79
C ASN A 169 -4.16 3.44 -19.54
N GLY A 170 -3.48 4.58 -19.70
CA GLY A 170 -4.06 5.91 -19.44
C GLY A 170 -4.14 6.32 -17.96
N ALA A 171 -3.82 5.42 -17.04
CA ALA A 171 -3.73 5.72 -15.61
C ALA A 171 -2.39 6.39 -15.27
N ARG A 172 -2.39 7.34 -14.35
CA ARG A 172 -1.16 7.84 -13.71
C ARG A 172 -0.72 6.85 -12.65
N VAL A 173 0.54 6.42 -12.71
CA VAL A 173 1.10 5.38 -11.86
C VAL A 173 2.39 5.86 -11.19
N MET A 174 2.56 5.55 -9.90
CA MET A 174 3.83 5.71 -9.19
C MET A 174 4.19 4.44 -8.41
N PHE A 175 5.47 4.04 -8.43
CA PHE A 175 6.03 2.99 -7.57
C PHE A 175 7.13 3.60 -6.71
N VAL A 176 6.94 3.61 -5.39
CA VAL A 176 7.68 4.52 -4.50
C VAL A 176 7.99 3.91 -3.14
N HIS A 177 9.07 4.36 -2.50
CA HIS A 177 9.27 4.15 -1.07
C HIS A 177 8.27 4.99 -0.30
N THR A 178 7.82 4.49 0.85
CA THR A 178 6.77 5.17 1.58
C THR A 178 7.25 6.50 2.16
N PRO A 179 6.43 7.58 2.04
CA PRO A 179 6.50 8.64 3.01
C PRO A 179 5.92 8.10 4.33
N PHE A 180 6.41 8.61 5.46
CA PHE A 180 5.94 8.20 6.78
C PHE A 180 5.24 9.36 7.47
N VAL A 181 4.21 9.05 8.25
CA VAL A 181 3.61 9.99 9.20
C VAL A 181 4.62 10.26 10.31
N GLU A 182 4.74 11.53 10.71
CA GLU A 182 5.53 11.94 11.86
C GLU A 182 4.72 11.76 13.14
N ASP A 183 4.86 10.60 13.78
CA ASP A 183 4.15 10.32 15.03
C ASP A 183 5.01 10.71 16.25
N PRO A 184 4.47 11.46 17.22
CA PRO A 184 5.19 11.75 18.46
C PRO A 184 5.27 10.48 19.33
N ALA A 185 6.48 10.04 19.63
CA ALA A 185 6.75 9.01 20.63
C ALA A 185 7.24 9.67 21.91
N LEU A 186 6.37 9.71 22.92
CA LEU A 186 6.65 10.34 24.20
C LEU A 186 7.33 9.38 25.16
N GLY A 187 8.28 9.88 25.96
CA GLY A 187 8.90 9.11 27.02
C GLY A 187 9.73 7.91 26.55
N VAL A 188 10.25 7.93 25.31
CA VAL A 188 11.12 6.89 24.76
C VAL A 188 12.38 6.77 25.63
N LYS A 189 12.73 5.53 25.98
CA LYS A 189 13.94 5.26 26.76
C LYS A 189 15.16 5.76 25.99
N CYS A 190 15.95 6.59 26.65
CA CYS A 190 17.17 7.11 26.06
C CYS A 190 18.14 5.98 25.72
N TYR A 191 18.45 5.78 24.45
CA TYR A 191 19.41 4.76 24.02
C TYR A 191 20.84 5.06 24.48
N ASN A 192 21.13 6.31 24.83
CA ASN A 192 22.41 6.74 25.41
C ASN A 192 22.45 6.60 26.94
N CYS A 193 21.38 6.13 27.59
CA CYS A 193 21.32 5.92 29.04
C CYS A 193 20.75 4.53 29.37
N VAL A 194 21.22 3.92 30.45
CA VAL A 194 20.66 2.67 30.96
C VAL A 194 19.46 3.02 31.82
N GLY A 195 18.26 3.09 31.21
CA GLY A 195 17.02 3.39 31.92
C GLY A 195 17.04 4.71 32.70
N GLY A 196 17.86 5.68 32.28
CA GLY A 196 18.02 6.96 32.96
C GLY A 196 18.85 6.96 34.24
N THR A 197 19.35 5.81 34.67
CA THR A 197 20.09 5.71 35.94
C THR A 197 21.60 5.69 35.75
N ALA A 198 22.08 5.27 34.58
CA ALA A 198 23.50 5.25 34.25
C ALA A 198 23.78 5.67 32.80
N CYS A 199 25.00 6.12 32.53
CA CYS A 199 25.47 6.41 31.19
C CYS A 199 25.54 5.13 30.33
N GLY A 200 24.98 5.14 29.12
CA GLY A 200 24.98 3.98 28.21
C GLY A 200 26.38 3.54 27.79
N TYR A 201 27.32 4.48 27.67
CA TYR A 201 28.69 4.23 27.23
C TYR A 201 29.59 3.63 28.32
N CYS A 202 29.65 4.27 29.49
CA CYS A 202 30.58 3.89 30.56
C CYS A 202 29.90 3.20 31.76
N ARG A 203 28.58 3.02 31.72
CA ARG A 203 27.75 2.38 32.75
C ARG A 203 27.83 3.01 34.15
N THR A 204 28.43 4.20 34.27
CA THR A 204 28.51 4.93 35.55
C THR A 204 27.16 5.56 35.87
N PRO A 205 26.69 5.51 37.14
CA PRO A 205 25.49 6.20 37.57
C PRO A 205 25.51 7.68 37.20
N LEU A 206 24.39 8.20 36.72
CA LEU A 206 24.25 9.62 36.42
C LEU A 206 24.11 10.44 37.72
N THR A 207 24.51 11.72 37.70
CA THR A 207 24.25 12.64 38.82
C THR A 207 22.74 12.94 38.94
N ALA A 208 22.33 13.63 40.00
CA ALA A 208 20.93 14.07 40.17
C ALA A 208 20.45 14.96 39.01
N GLU A 209 21.36 15.69 38.37
CA GLU A 209 21.13 16.51 37.17
C GLU A 209 21.30 15.72 35.86
N GLY A 210 21.45 14.39 35.96
CA GLY A 210 21.56 13.48 34.83
C GLY A 210 22.86 13.57 34.03
N LYS A 211 23.96 14.01 34.66
CA LYS A 211 25.30 14.12 34.03
C LYS A 211 26.12 12.86 34.26
N CYS A 212 27.04 12.53 33.35
CA CYS A 212 27.95 11.40 33.50
C CYS A 212 29.21 11.82 34.31
N PRO A 213 29.49 11.24 35.50
CA PRO A 213 30.64 11.65 36.32
C PRO A 213 32.01 11.28 35.74
N ARG A 214 32.05 10.28 34.85
CA ARG A 214 33.29 9.79 34.20
C ARG A 214 33.67 10.52 32.93
N ALA A 215 32.94 11.56 32.58
CA ALA A 215 33.20 12.50 31.50
C ALA A 215 34.48 13.35 31.72
N LYS A 216 35.64 12.73 31.91
CA LYS A 216 36.89 13.47 32.16
C LYS A 216 37.50 13.88 30.81
N GLY A 217 37.35 15.15 30.44
CA GLY A 217 38.20 15.80 29.43
C GLY A 217 37.52 16.16 28.11
N ASP A 218 36.45 15.48 27.71
CA ASP A 218 35.67 15.89 26.53
C ASP A 218 34.54 16.82 26.95
N ALA A 219 34.58 18.07 26.48
CA ALA A 219 33.53 19.08 26.70
C ALA A 219 32.13 18.56 26.35
N ALA A 220 32.03 17.58 25.44
CA ALA A 220 30.81 16.90 25.02
C ALA A 220 30.09 16.11 26.14
N HIS A 221 30.79 15.66 27.19
CA HIS A 221 30.23 14.80 28.23
C HIS A 221 29.99 15.52 29.58
N SER A 222 30.37 16.79 29.69
CA SER A 222 30.14 17.66 30.87
C SER A 222 28.69 18.19 30.97
N LYS A 223 27.92 18.06 29.88
CA LYS A 223 26.52 18.46 29.77
C LYS A 223 25.58 17.30 30.13
N PRO A 224 24.33 17.57 30.54
CA PRO A 224 23.29 16.55 30.56
C PRO A 224 23.25 15.80 29.23
N CYS A 225 22.86 14.52 29.24
CA CYS A 225 22.78 13.71 28.03
C CYS A 225 22.03 14.49 26.93
N HIS A 226 22.66 14.72 25.77
CA HIS A 226 22.08 15.54 24.69
C HIS A 226 20.76 14.98 24.13
N VAL A 227 20.45 13.71 24.39
CA VAL A 227 19.22 13.05 23.98
C VAL A 227 18.10 13.27 25.01
N CYS A 228 18.33 12.93 26.28
CA CYS A 228 17.28 12.97 27.31
C CYS A 228 17.35 14.14 28.28
N ASN A 229 18.39 14.97 28.19
CA ASN A 229 18.72 16.04 29.13
C ASN A 229 18.72 15.56 30.60
N GLY A 230 19.15 14.32 30.83
CA GLY A 230 19.23 13.73 32.17
C GLY A 230 17.96 13.07 32.68
N ARG A 231 16.84 13.14 31.95
CA ARG A 231 15.55 12.55 32.36
C ARG A 231 15.48 11.04 32.20
N GLY A 232 16.42 10.44 31.48
CA GLY A 232 16.41 9.01 31.15
C GLY A 232 15.43 8.61 30.06
N THR A 233 14.47 9.47 29.77
CA THR A 233 13.56 9.38 28.64
C THR A 233 13.60 10.66 27.81
N HIS A 234 13.23 10.57 26.55
CA HIS A 234 13.03 11.73 25.69
C HIS A 234 11.82 11.53 24.80
N ASP A 235 11.26 12.63 24.34
CA ASP A 235 10.26 12.60 23.29
C ASP A 235 11.01 12.58 21.95
N THR A 236 10.47 11.88 20.96
CA THR A 236 11.02 11.78 19.61
C THR A 236 9.90 11.67 18.60
N THR A 237 10.22 11.81 17.32
CA THR A 237 9.32 11.45 16.22
C THR A 237 9.66 10.05 15.73
N VAL A 238 8.64 9.21 15.51
CA VAL A 238 8.79 7.90 14.84
C VAL A 238 8.13 7.94 13.47
N HIS A 239 8.67 7.14 12.55
CA HIS A 239 8.31 7.08 11.14
C HIS A 239 7.97 5.63 10.80
N GLU A 240 6.87 5.13 11.37
CA GLU A 240 6.52 3.70 11.30
C GLU A 240 5.25 3.44 10.52
N ARG A 241 4.42 4.46 10.28
CA ARG A 241 3.16 4.34 9.54
C ARG A 241 3.24 5.08 8.23
N LYS A 242 2.76 4.46 7.14
CA LYS A 242 2.75 5.10 5.81
C LYS A 242 1.84 6.32 5.79
N ASP A 243 2.28 7.39 5.14
CA ASP A 243 1.45 8.56 4.85
C ASP A 243 0.77 8.42 3.48
N TRP A 244 -0.36 7.71 3.46
CA TRP A 244 -1.13 7.49 2.24
C TRP A 244 -1.75 8.77 1.68
N GLY A 245 -2.05 9.74 2.55
CA GLY A 245 -2.55 11.06 2.16
C GLY A 245 -1.52 11.80 1.30
N LYS A 246 -0.25 11.80 1.73
CA LYS A 246 0.85 12.34 0.94
C LYS A 246 1.04 11.62 -0.40
N VAL A 247 0.99 10.28 -0.39
CA VAL A 247 1.06 9.50 -1.64
C VAL A 247 -0.05 9.93 -2.61
N LEU A 248 -1.29 10.05 -2.14
CA LEU A 248 -2.42 10.46 -2.98
C LEU A 248 -2.27 11.90 -3.49
N ALA A 249 -1.83 12.82 -2.63
CA ALA A 249 -1.61 14.21 -3.02
C ALA A 249 -0.58 14.31 -4.17
N ASP A 250 0.56 13.64 -4.04
CA ASP A 250 1.62 13.68 -5.04
C ASP A 250 1.25 12.90 -6.32
N LEU A 251 0.37 11.89 -6.21
CA LEU A 251 -0.16 11.13 -7.35
C LEU A 251 -1.12 11.95 -8.21
N THR A 252 -1.82 12.91 -7.60
CA THR A 252 -2.92 13.64 -8.23
C THR A 252 -2.59 15.10 -8.58
N ALA A 253 -1.49 15.66 -8.05
CA ALA A 253 -0.94 16.96 -8.41
C ALA A 253 -0.60 17.09 -9.90
#